data_AF-A0A2N1DKH0-F1
#
_entry.id   AF-A0A2N1DKH0-F1
#
_cell.length_a   1.000
_cell.length_b   1.000
_cell.length_c   1.000
_cell.angle_alpha   90.00
_cell.angle_beta   90.00
_cell.angle_gamma   90.00
#
_symmetry.space_group_name_H-M   'P 1'
#
loop_
_entity.id
_entity.type
_entity.pdbx_description
1 polymer ?
#
loop_
_entity_poly.entity_id
_entity_poly.type
_entity_poly.pdbx_seq_one_letter_code
_entity_poly.pdbx_strand_id
1 'polypeptide(L)'
;MNNITIATHNGNFHADDVFSIAALKMIFPSFKLIRTRDLALIGKADIVLDVGGEYDPEAGRFDHHQRGGAGERENGIPYSSFGLIWKKYGLEICQDNQDVVNAVDAGLVSNIDAIDCGHVEGVSKGISLSQTISMFNPTWQEESDFDACFDEAVDFAVRVLARFIASANGGISAKVIVAEAIDNALDPRVIVLEKYTPWKRTVHALSKEALYMVFPSQTGEWRIQTVPVEPGSFEDRKSLPKEWAGLSGKALVDVTAIDDAMFCHNGLFIAGAESFASAMKMATMALQED
;
A
#
# COMPACT_ATOMS: atom_id res chain seq x y z
N MET A 1 -29.68 17.34 11.07
CA MET A 1 -28.73 16.27 10.73
C MET A 1 -28.81 15.27 11.86
N ASN A 2 -29.22 14.03 11.60
CA ASN A 2 -29.18 13.00 12.63
C ASN A 2 -27.70 12.66 12.85
N ASN A 3 -27.15 13.07 13.98
CA ASN A 3 -25.79 12.72 14.34
C ASN A 3 -25.79 11.25 14.74
N ILE A 4 -25.26 10.40 13.87
CA ILE A 4 -25.03 8.97 14.14
C ILE A 4 -24.13 8.87 15.37
N THR A 5 -24.43 7.93 16.26
CA THR A 5 -23.62 7.58 17.42
C THR A 5 -22.86 6.30 17.14
N ILE A 6 -21.55 6.35 17.26
CA ILE A 6 -20.65 5.21 17.06
C ILE A 6 -20.02 4.87 18.42
N ALA A 7 -20.03 3.59 18.79
CA ALA A 7 -19.42 3.11 20.03
C ALA A 7 -18.30 2.11 19.77
N THR A 8 -17.21 2.24 20.53
CA THR A 8 -16.11 1.28 20.63
C THR A 8 -15.61 1.21 22.07
N HIS A 9 -14.65 0.34 22.38
CA HIS A 9 -14.15 0.21 23.74
C HIS A 9 -13.27 1.40 24.17
N ASN A 10 -13.18 1.64 25.48
CA ASN A 10 -12.31 2.67 26.08
C ASN A 10 -10.95 2.12 26.54
N GLY A 11 -10.06 2.99 27.02
CA GLY A 11 -8.73 2.61 27.52
C GLY A 11 -7.74 2.35 26.38
N ASN A 12 -6.85 1.37 26.58
CA ASN A 12 -5.90 0.96 25.53
C ASN A 12 -6.65 0.61 24.25
N PHE A 13 -6.14 1.10 23.12
CA PHE A 13 -6.65 0.89 21.77
C PHE A 13 -5.65 0.18 20.87
N HIS A 14 -6.17 -0.37 19.78
CA HIS A 14 -5.46 -1.18 18.81
C HIS A 14 -5.58 -0.56 17.42
N ALA A 15 -4.95 -1.20 16.43
CA ALA A 15 -5.17 -0.78 15.05
C ALA A 15 -6.59 -1.12 14.57
N ASP A 16 -7.25 -2.11 15.17
CA ASP A 16 -8.58 -2.54 14.77
C ASP A 16 -9.64 -1.45 14.95
N ASP A 17 -9.83 -0.99 16.19
CA ASP A 17 -10.76 0.08 16.53
C ASP A 17 -10.37 1.43 15.90
N VAL A 18 -9.07 1.76 15.87
CA VAL A 18 -8.58 3.00 15.25
C VAL A 18 -8.86 3.06 13.74
N PHE A 19 -8.53 2.00 12.98
CA PHE A 19 -8.76 1.99 11.53
C PHE A 19 -10.24 1.82 11.19
N SER A 20 -11.03 1.16 12.04
CA SER A 20 -12.49 1.12 11.91
C SER A 20 -13.09 2.52 11.96
N ILE A 21 -12.69 3.34 12.94
CA ILE A 21 -13.13 4.74 13.04
C ILE A 21 -12.60 5.58 11.87
N ALA A 22 -11.35 5.37 11.44
CA ALA A 22 -10.80 6.06 10.29
C ALA A 22 -11.59 5.79 8.99
N ALA A 23 -12.01 4.54 8.76
CA ALA A 23 -12.86 4.17 7.63
C ALA A 23 -14.26 4.81 7.74
N LEU A 24 -14.87 4.79 8.93
CA LEU A 24 -16.18 5.38 9.16
C LEU A 24 -16.18 6.91 8.99
N LYS A 25 -15.08 7.62 9.30
CA LYS A 25 -14.91 9.05 8.99
C LYS A 25 -14.99 9.35 7.49
N MET A 26 -14.71 8.38 6.61
CA MET A 26 -14.83 8.55 5.15
C MET A 26 -16.28 8.42 4.65
N ILE A 27 -17.15 7.74 5.41
CA ILE A 27 -18.57 7.54 5.10
C ILE A 27 -19.44 8.59 5.80
N PHE A 28 -19.15 8.86 7.07
CA PHE A 28 -19.92 9.75 7.92
C PHE A 28 -19.06 10.98 8.26
N PRO A 29 -19.25 12.12 7.57
CA PRO A 29 -18.44 13.33 7.80
C PRO A 29 -18.54 13.90 9.22
N SER A 30 -19.59 13.54 9.96
CA SER A 30 -19.81 13.92 11.35
C SER A 30 -20.59 12.82 12.07
N PHE A 31 -20.10 12.40 13.23
CA PHE A 31 -20.76 11.47 14.14
C PHE A 31 -20.32 11.76 15.58
N LYS A 32 -21.08 11.26 16.54
CA LYS A 32 -20.69 11.24 17.95
C LYS A 32 -19.97 9.93 18.25
N LEU A 33 -18.69 10.00 18.57
CA LEU A 33 -17.95 8.85 19.09
C LEU A 33 -18.17 8.68 20.60
N ILE A 34 -18.39 7.45 21.05
CA ILE A 34 -18.43 7.09 22.47
C ILE A 34 -17.47 5.92 22.68
N ARG A 35 -16.42 6.13 23.46
CA ARG A 35 -15.52 5.05 23.89
C ARG A 35 -15.97 4.55 25.26
N THR A 36 -16.46 3.31 25.36
CA THR A 36 -17.06 2.78 26.58
C THR A 36 -17.14 1.26 26.61
N ARG A 37 -17.28 0.69 27.80
CA ARG A 37 -17.69 -0.71 28.03
C ARG A 37 -19.05 -0.83 28.72
N ASP A 38 -19.77 0.29 28.88
CA ASP A 38 -21.13 0.29 29.42
C ASP A 38 -22.11 -0.25 28.36
N LEU A 39 -22.66 -1.44 28.62
CA LEU A 39 -23.60 -2.13 27.74
C LEU A 39 -24.86 -1.31 27.43
N ALA A 40 -25.32 -0.47 28.36
CA ALA A 40 -26.50 0.37 28.15
C ALA A 40 -26.22 1.54 27.21
N LEU A 41 -24.98 2.04 27.17
CA LEU A 41 -24.55 3.03 26.17
C LEU A 41 -24.30 2.38 24.81
N ILE A 42 -23.62 1.22 24.81
CA ILE A 42 -23.37 0.42 23.60
C ILE A 42 -24.69 0.07 22.90
N GLY A 43 -25.67 -0.45 23.63
CA GLY A 43 -26.96 -0.85 23.07
C GLY A 43 -27.79 0.30 22.47
N LYS A 44 -27.44 1.56 22.76
CA LYS A 44 -28.10 2.77 22.21
C LYS A 44 -27.37 3.34 21.00
N ALA A 45 -26.15 2.90 20.71
CA ALA A 45 -25.39 3.39 19.58
C ALA A 45 -25.95 2.85 18.27
N ASP A 46 -25.85 3.66 17.21
CA ASP A 46 -26.28 3.29 15.87
C ASP A 46 -25.29 2.28 15.26
N ILE A 47 -23.98 2.53 15.45
CA ILE A 47 -22.90 1.63 15.03
C ILE A 47 -22.07 1.25 16.26
N VAL A 48 -21.74 -0.03 16.40
CA VAL A 48 -20.88 -0.55 17.46
C VAL A 48 -19.79 -1.39 16.82
N LEU A 49 -18.53 -1.16 17.21
CA LEU A 49 -17.38 -1.91 16.72
C LEU A 49 -16.43 -2.24 17.88
N ASP A 50 -15.77 -3.40 17.79
CA ASP A 50 -14.78 -3.88 18.75
C ASP A 50 -15.26 -3.99 20.21
N VAL A 51 -16.58 -4.02 20.40
CA VAL A 51 -17.24 -4.18 21.69
C VAL A 51 -18.68 -4.66 21.49
N GLY A 52 -19.27 -5.29 22.51
CA GLY A 52 -20.69 -5.67 22.53
C GLY A 52 -20.95 -7.15 22.25
N GLY A 53 -19.98 -7.88 21.70
CA GLY A 53 -20.01 -9.32 21.48
C GLY A 53 -21.01 -9.76 20.41
N GLU A 54 -21.17 -8.96 19.35
CA GLU A 54 -22.14 -9.22 18.29
C GLU A 54 -21.63 -8.74 16.92
N TYR A 55 -21.83 -9.58 15.90
CA TYR A 55 -21.67 -9.21 14.49
C TYR A 55 -23.01 -9.34 13.76
N ASP A 56 -23.57 -8.19 13.38
CA ASP A 56 -24.74 -8.04 12.52
C ASP A 56 -24.57 -6.73 11.73
N PRO A 57 -24.15 -6.79 10.45
CA PRO A 57 -23.88 -5.60 9.66
C PRO A 57 -25.13 -4.79 9.30
N GLU A 58 -26.33 -5.38 9.36
CA GLU A 58 -27.59 -4.67 9.11
C GLU A 58 -28.08 -3.94 10.38
N ALA A 59 -27.76 -4.47 11.56
CA ALA A 59 -27.98 -3.80 12.84
C ALA A 59 -26.84 -2.85 13.25
N GLY A 60 -25.79 -2.70 12.43
CA GLY A 60 -24.63 -1.86 12.72
C GLY A 60 -23.77 -2.40 13.87
N ARG A 61 -23.58 -3.73 13.93
CA ARG A 61 -22.78 -4.41 14.96
C ARG A 61 -21.59 -5.10 14.30
N PHE A 62 -20.39 -4.71 14.69
CA PHE A 62 -19.12 -5.10 14.06
C PHE A 62 -18.09 -5.51 15.12
N ASP A 63 -18.46 -6.43 16.01
CA ASP A 63 -17.52 -7.04 16.95
C ASP A 63 -17.09 -8.44 16.45
N HIS A 64 -15.91 -8.88 16.87
CA HIS A 64 -15.33 -10.18 16.57
C HIS A 64 -15.05 -11.03 17.82
N HIS A 65 -15.22 -10.48 19.02
CA HIS A 65 -14.93 -11.14 20.30
C HIS A 65 -15.90 -12.25 20.70
N GLN A 66 -17.07 -12.34 20.06
CA GLN A 66 -18.08 -13.35 20.37
C GLN A 66 -17.58 -14.77 20.16
N ARG A 67 -18.22 -15.72 20.86
CA ARG A 67 -17.94 -17.14 20.68
C ARG A 67 -18.20 -17.56 19.23
N GLY A 68 -17.16 -18.05 18.55
CA GLY A 68 -17.22 -18.42 17.14
C GLY A 68 -16.73 -17.34 16.18
N GLY A 69 -16.35 -16.15 16.69
CA GLY A 69 -15.82 -15.04 15.88
C GLY A 69 -16.86 -14.39 14.97
N ALA A 70 -16.39 -13.62 13.98
CA ALA A 70 -17.20 -12.98 12.95
C ALA A 70 -17.00 -13.57 11.54
N GLY A 71 -16.48 -14.80 11.49
CA GLY A 71 -16.08 -15.47 10.25
C GLY A 71 -14.66 -15.09 9.80
N GLU A 72 -14.28 -15.59 8.63
CA GLU A 72 -12.94 -15.44 8.06
C GLU A 72 -12.98 -15.22 6.53
N ARG A 73 -11.88 -14.73 5.99
CA ARG A 73 -11.63 -14.62 4.54
C ARG A 73 -11.37 -16.00 3.94
N GLU A 74 -11.42 -16.11 2.61
CA GLU A 74 -11.11 -17.35 1.89
C GLU A 74 -9.68 -17.87 2.16
N ASN A 75 -8.75 -16.98 2.51
CA ASN A 75 -7.39 -17.33 2.88
C ASN A 75 -7.24 -17.76 4.36
N GLY A 76 -8.34 -17.88 5.11
CA GLY A 76 -8.36 -18.31 6.51
C GLY A 76 -8.07 -17.21 7.53
N ILE A 77 -7.80 -15.97 7.11
CA ILE A 77 -7.60 -14.85 8.03
C ILE A 77 -8.96 -14.46 8.65
N PRO A 78 -9.14 -14.56 9.98
CA PRO A 78 -10.37 -14.12 10.66
C PRO A 78 -10.59 -12.62 10.48
N TYR A 79 -11.84 -12.17 10.49
CA TYR A 79 -12.13 -10.74 10.50
C TYR A 79 -12.04 -10.18 11.93
N SER A 80 -11.30 -9.08 12.09
CA SER A 80 -11.47 -8.14 13.21
C SER A 80 -12.49 -7.06 12.83
N SER A 81 -12.80 -6.13 13.72
CA SER A 81 -13.83 -5.09 13.49
C SER A 81 -13.54 -4.25 12.24
N PHE A 82 -12.28 -3.91 11.98
CA PHE A 82 -11.86 -3.16 10.80
C PHE A 82 -12.15 -3.93 9.51
N GLY A 83 -11.85 -5.22 9.49
CA GLY A 83 -12.26 -6.12 8.42
C GLY A 83 -13.76 -6.14 8.17
N LEU A 84 -14.57 -6.20 9.23
CA LEU A 84 -16.03 -6.21 9.12
C LEU A 84 -16.57 -4.87 8.59
N ILE A 85 -16.02 -3.76 9.07
CA ILE A 85 -16.32 -2.41 8.57
C ILE A 85 -15.92 -2.29 7.09
N TRP A 86 -14.72 -2.76 6.73
CA TRP A 86 -14.24 -2.74 5.35
C TRP A 86 -15.11 -3.61 4.43
N LYS A 87 -15.57 -4.77 4.92
CA LYS A 87 -16.49 -5.65 4.20
C LYS A 87 -17.84 -4.98 3.91
N LYS A 88 -18.35 -4.15 4.82
CA LYS A 88 -19.62 -3.43 4.65
C LYS A 88 -19.49 -2.15 3.83
N TYR A 89 -18.44 -1.35 4.07
CA TYR A 89 -18.32 0.02 3.56
C TYR A 89 -17.17 0.22 2.56
N GLY A 90 -16.28 -0.75 2.41
CA GLY A 90 -15.07 -0.61 1.58
C GLY A 90 -15.37 -0.21 0.14
N LEU A 91 -16.44 -0.75 -0.45
CA LEU A 91 -16.87 -0.40 -1.82
C LEU A 91 -17.26 1.08 -1.94
N GLU A 92 -18.05 1.60 -0.99
CA GLU A 92 -18.43 3.01 -0.94
C GLU A 92 -17.20 3.91 -0.69
N ILE A 93 -16.34 3.54 0.26
CA ILE A 93 -15.07 4.23 0.55
C ILE A 93 -14.19 4.33 -0.71
N CYS A 94 -14.19 3.28 -1.53
CA CYS A 94 -13.40 3.18 -2.74
C CYS A 94 -14.15 3.63 -4.01
N GLN A 95 -15.25 4.38 -3.89
CA GLN A 95 -16.03 4.92 -5.02
C GLN A 95 -16.47 3.85 -6.02
N ASP A 96 -17.02 2.75 -5.50
CA ASP A 96 -17.53 1.60 -6.26
C ASP A 96 -16.46 0.86 -7.11
N ASN A 97 -15.17 1.04 -6.79
CA ASN A 97 -14.08 0.36 -7.47
C ASN A 97 -13.61 -0.88 -6.70
N GLN A 98 -14.14 -2.05 -7.08
CA GLN A 98 -13.82 -3.32 -6.43
C GLN A 98 -12.32 -3.70 -6.50
N ASP A 99 -11.60 -3.32 -7.56
CA ASP A 99 -10.17 -3.60 -7.66
C ASP A 99 -9.38 -2.83 -6.59
N VAL A 100 -9.80 -1.60 -6.28
CA VAL A 100 -9.20 -0.79 -5.20
C VAL A 100 -9.53 -1.41 -3.84
N VAL A 101 -10.78 -1.84 -3.63
CA VAL A 101 -11.20 -2.53 -2.40
C VAL A 101 -10.32 -3.75 -2.13
N ASN A 102 -10.14 -4.60 -3.15
CA ASN A 102 -9.36 -5.82 -3.03
C ASN A 102 -7.87 -5.52 -2.78
N ALA A 103 -7.32 -4.50 -3.45
CA ALA A 103 -5.93 -4.10 -3.27
C ALA A 103 -5.66 -3.52 -1.88
N VAL A 104 -6.59 -2.73 -1.33
CA VAL A 104 -6.47 -2.17 0.02
C VAL A 104 -6.73 -3.25 1.08
N ASP A 105 -7.69 -4.16 0.87
CA ASP A 105 -7.93 -5.28 1.79
C ASP A 105 -6.67 -6.12 1.94
N ALA A 106 -6.11 -6.60 0.83
CA ALA A 106 -4.91 -7.43 0.83
C ALA A 106 -3.65 -6.69 1.35
N GLY A 107 -3.57 -5.37 1.12
CA GLY A 107 -2.39 -4.57 1.45
C GLY A 107 -2.38 -3.97 2.85
N LEU A 108 -3.55 -3.84 3.49
CA LEU A 108 -3.71 -3.14 4.76
C LEU A 108 -4.67 -3.87 5.70
N VAL A 109 -5.94 -4.03 5.30
CA VAL A 109 -7.02 -4.47 6.19
C VAL A 109 -6.75 -5.88 6.69
N SER A 110 -6.53 -6.84 5.79
CA SER A 110 -6.29 -8.24 6.15
C SER A 110 -5.04 -8.42 7.02
N ASN A 111 -4.06 -7.51 6.93
CA ASN A 111 -2.85 -7.56 7.75
C ASN A 111 -3.12 -7.06 9.18
N ILE A 112 -3.96 -6.02 9.34
CA ILE A 112 -4.39 -5.56 10.66
C ILE A 112 -5.25 -6.64 11.31
N ASP A 113 -6.24 -7.18 10.59
CA ASP A 113 -7.10 -8.27 11.06
C ASP A 113 -6.29 -9.49 11.52
N ALA A 114 -5.30 -9.91 10.74
CA ALA A 114 -4.46 -11.04 11.08
C ALA A 114 -3.70 -10.82 12.39
N ILE A 115 -3.14 -9.63 12.60
CA ILE A 115 -2.42 -9.29 13.85
C ILE A 115 -3.39 -9.27 15.03
N ASP A 116 -4.53 -8.62 14.86
CA ASP A 116 -5.52 -8.40 15.91
C ASP A 116 -6.17 -9.73 16.37
N CYS A 117 -6.50 -10.59 15.41
CA CYS A 117 -7.03 -11.93 15.67
C CYS A 117 -5.95 -12.95 16.10
N GLY A 118 -4.68 -12.55 16.24
CA GLY A 118 -3.58 -13.44 16.59
C GLY A 118 -3.26 -14.49 15.52
N HIS A 119 -3.69 -14.27 14.27
CA HIS A 119 -3.47 -15.12 13.10
C HIS A 119 -2.15 -14.77 12.39
N VAL A 120 -1.06 -14.70 13.16
CA VAL A 120 0.28 -14.42 12.63
C VAL A 120 1.25 -15.55 12.96
N GLU A 121 2.13 -15.86 12.02
CA GLU A 121 3.14 -16.91 12.21
C GLU A 121 4.46 -16.35 12.76
N GLY A 122 5.04 -17.08 13.71
CA GLY A 122 6.38 -16.81 14.22
C GLY A 122 6.48 -15.54 15.07
N VAL A 123 7.72 -15.07 15.26
CA VAL A 123 8.00 -13.84 16.02
C VAL A 123 7.96 -12.65 15.07
N SER A 124 7.16 -11.65 15.41
CA SER A 124 7.12 -10.38 14.67
C SER A 124 8.53 -9.79 14.55
N LYS A 125 8.92 -9.42 13.32
CA LYS A 125 10.22 -8.79 13.01
C LYS A 125 9.99 -7.35 12.61
N GLY A 126 10.73 -6.42 13.21
CA GLY A 126 10.62 -5.00 12.92
C GLY A 126 9.39 -4.36 13.59
N ILE A 127 9.07 -3.14 13.16
CA ILE A 127 7.92 -2.36 13.65
C ILE A 127 6.75 -2.56 12.68
N SER A 128 5.62 -3.07 13.16
CA SER A 128 4.39 -3.17 12.37
C SER A 128 3.54 -1.90 12.45
N LEU A 129 2.57 -1.76 11.54
CA LEU A 129 1.61 -0.66 11.62
C LEU A 129 0.74 -0.77 12.88
N SER A 130 0.33 -1.98 13.27
CA SER A 130 -0.42 -2.19 14.53
C SER A 130 0.40 -1.82 15.77
N GLN A 131 1.70 -2.13 15.78
CA GLN A 131 2.61 -1.66 16.83
C GLN A 131 2.77 -0.13 16.80
N THR A 132 2.82 0.48 15.61
CA THR A 132 2.90 1.93 15.46
C THR A 132 1.66 2.62 16.04
N ILE A 133 0.45 2.09 15.79
CA ILE A 133 -0.78 2.58 16.42
C ILE A 133 -0.74 2.37 17.93
N SER A 134 -0.29 1.20 18.38
CA SER A 134 -0.16 0.91 19.81
C SER A 134 0.74 1.93 20.54
N MET A 135 1.76 2.47 19.87
CA MET A 135 2.64 3.51 20.43
C MET A 135 1.96 4.86 20.72
N PHE A 136 0.75 5.11 20.23
CA PHE A 136 -0.04 6.27 20.63
C PHE A 136 -0.71 6.07 21.98
N ASN A 137 -0.81 4.84 22.50
CA ASN A 137 -1.35 4.63 23.84
C ASN A 137 -0.42 5.24 24.90
N PRO A 138 -0.99 5.92 25.92
CA PRO A 138 -0.25 6.31 27.10
C PRO A 138 0.55 5.15 27.70
N THR A 139 1.79 5.41 28.06
CA THR A 139 2.58 4.48 28.86
C THR A 139 2.12 4.49 30.31
N TRP A 140 2.50 3.46 31.07
CA TRP A 140 2.19 3.37 32.50
C TRP A 140 2.80 4.50 33.35
N GLN A 141 3.74 5.29 32.80
CA GLN A 141 4.37 6.42 33.49
C GLN A 141 3.76 7.78 33.11
N GLU A 142 2.79 7.81 32.20
CA GLU A 142 2.18 9.03 31.70
C GLU A 142 0.77 9.19 32.28
N GLU A 143 0.49 10.37 32.84
CA GLU A 143 -0.88 10.81 33.07
C GLU A 143 -1.38 11.44 31.77
N SER A 144 -1.98 10.63 30.90
CA SER A 144 -2.51 11.08 29.61
C SER A 144 -3.94 10.61 29.42
N ASP A 145 -4.67 11.35 28.59
CA ASP A 145 -6.04 11.04 28.21
C ASP A 145 -6.05 10.05 27.04
N PHE A 146 -6.51 8.83 27.30
CA PHE A 146 -6.64 7.77 26.30
C PHE A 146 -7.51 8.19 25.11
N ASP A 147 -8.51 9.04 25.31
CA ASP A 147 -9.43 9.46 24.24
C ASP A 147 -8.76 10.50 23.34
N ALA A 148 -8.00 11.43 23.91
CA ALA A 148 -7.19 12.36 23.11
C ALA A 148 -6.11 11.63 22.29
N CYS A 149 -5.40 10.67 22.90
CA CYS A 149 -4.43 9.84 22.20
C CYS A 149 -5.06 8.99 21.09
N PHE A 150 -6.28 8.49 21.31
CA PHE A 150 -7.03 7.76 20.30
C PHE A 150 -7.40 8.64 19.11
N ASP A 151 -7.86 9.86 19.36
CA ASP A 151 -8.19 10.82 18.30
C ASP A 151 -6.95 11.14 17.42
N GLU A 152 -5.77 11.30 18.03
CA GLU A 152 -4.51 11.47 17.30
C GLU A 152 -4.16 10.24 16.44
N ALA A 153 -4.33 9.03 17.00
CA ALA A 153 -4.10 7.78 16.27
C ALA A 153 -5.07 7.62 15.09
N VAL A 154 -6.34 8.01 15.27
CA VAL A 154 -7.36 8.00 14.21
C VAL A 154 -7.01 8.98 13.09
N ASP A 155 -6.58 10.19 13.42
CA ASP A 155 -6.21 11.18 12.38
C ASP A 155 -4.99 10.72 11.57
N PHE A 156 -4.02 10.07 12.22
CA PHE A 156 -2.94 9.38 11.53
C PHE A 156 -3.46 8.24 10.63
N ALA A 157 -4.33 7.37 11.16
CA ALA A 157 -4.89 6.24 10.42
C ALA A 157 -5.73 6.68 9.20
N VAL A 158 -6.50 7.77 9.30
CA VAL A 158 -7.23 8.38 8.16
C VAL A 158 -6.25 8.75 7.05
N ARG A 159 -5.12 9.38 7.40
CA ARG A 159 -4.11 9.75 6.40
C ARG A 159 -3.49 8.52 5.76
N VAL A 160 -3.17 7.49 6.55
CA VAL A 160 -2.59 6.23 6.05
C VAL A 160 -3.57 5.52 5.12
N LEU A 161 -4.82 5.32 5.53
CA LEU A 161 -5.86 4.67 4.74
C LEU A 161 -6.08 5.39 3.39
N ALA A 162 -6.19 6.73 3.41
CA ALA A 162 -6.31 7.52 2.20
C ALA A 162 -5.11 7.33 1.24
N ARG A 163 -3.89 7.15 1.78
CA ARG A 163 -2.69 6.87 0.96
C ARG A 163 -2.69 5.45 0.39
N PHE A 164 -3.17 4.45 1.12
CA PHE A 164 -3.36 3.10 0.59
C PHE A 164 -4.38 3.10 -0.57
N ILE A 165 -5.52 3.77 -0.40
CA ILE A 165 -6.54 3.92 -1.45
C ILE A 165 -5.97 4.66 -2.68
N ALA A 166 -5.25 5.78 -2.47
CA ALA A 166 -4.64 6.52 -3.57
C ALA A 166 -3.56 5.70 -4.30
N SER A 167 -2.76 4.92 -3.56
CA SER A 167 -1.75 4.04 -4.15
C SER A 167 -2.37 2.89 -4.94
N ALA A 168 -3.46 2.29 -4.44
CA ALA A 168 -4.20 1.24 -5.15
C ALA A 168 -4.80 1.79 -6.46
N ASN A 169 -5.48 2.93 -6.40
CA ASN A 169 -5.98 3.64 -7.59
C ASN A 169 -4.86 3.95 -8.61
N GLY A 170 -3.74 4.48 -8.14
CA GLY A 170 -2.57 4.74 -8.97
C GLY A 170 -2.03 3.48 -9.64
N GLY A 171 -1.97 2.37 -8.90
CA GLY A 171 -1.52 1.07 -9.43
C GLY A 171 -2.46 0.47 -10.48
N ILE A 172 -3.78 0.59 -10.28
CA ILE A 172 -4.78 0.07 -11.22
C ILE A 172 -4.77 0.88 -12.52
N SER A 173 -4.77 2.21 -12.42
CA SER A 173 -4.65 3.09 -13.60
C SER A 173 -3.32 2.88 -14.34
N ALA A 174 -2.24 2.62 -13.61
CA ALA A 174 -0.94 2.28 -14.18
C ALA A 174 -0.94 0.97 -14.96
N LYS A 175 -1.76 -0.02 -14.56
CA LYS A 175 -1.82 -1.33 -15.21
C LYS A 175 -2.18 -1.21 -16.70
N VAL A 176 -3.15 -0.37 -17.05
CA VAL A 176 -3.57 -0.18 -18.44
C VAL A 176 -2.43 0.42 -19.27
N ILE A 177 -1.83 1.50 -18.78
CA ILE A 177 -0.71 2.19 -19.45
C ILE A 177 0.46 1.23 -19.69
N VAL A 178 0.81 0.43 -18.67
CA VAL A 178 1.95 -0.49 -18.77
C VAL A 178 1.62 -1.69 -19.65
N ALA A 179 0.39 -2.20 -19.64
CA ALA A 179 -0.04 -3.26 -20.55
C ALA A 179 0.03 -2.79 -22.01
N GLU A 180 -0.50 -1.60 -22.30
CA GLU A 180 -0.41 -1.00 -23.63
C GLU A 180 1.05 -0.76 -24.08
N ALA A 181 1.92 -0.34 -23.16
CA ALA A 181 3.35 -0.18 -23.45
C ALA A 181 4.05 -1.52 -23.75
N ILE A 182 3.63 -2.61 -23.10
CA ILE A 182 4.14 -3.95 -23.37
C ILE A 182 3.68 -4.42 -24.75
N ASP A 183 2.39 -4.27 -25.07
CA ASP A 183 1.82 -4.73 -26.33
C ASP A 183 2.39 -3.96 -27.55
N ASN A 184 2.71 -2.68 -27.36
CA ASN A 184 3.27 -1.82 -28.40
C ASN A 184 4.81 -1.81 -28.43
N ALA A 185 5.49 -2.59 -27.59
CA ALA A 185 6.94 -2.60 -27.53
C ALA A 185 7.55 -3.11 -28.85
N LEU A 186 8.46 -2.32 -29.44
CA LEU A 186 9.17 -2.70 -30.66
C LEU A 186 10.10 -3.90 -30.43
N ASP A 187 10.71 -3.98 -29.26
CA ASP A 187 11.44 -5.14 -28.75
C ASP A 187 10.79 -5.54 -27.41
N PRO A 188 10.24 -6.76 -27.25
CA PRO A 188 9.55 -7.16 -26.03
C PRO A 188 10.45 -7.17 -24.78
N ARG A 189 11.78 -7.05 -24.96
CA ARG A 189 12.76 -6.94 -23.87
C ARG A 189 12.92 -5.52 -23.34
N VAL A 190 12.47 -4.49 -24.07
CA VAL A 190 12.60 -3.07 -23.69
C VAL A 190 11.24 -2.38 -23.77
N ILE A 191 10.69 -2.04 -22.61
CA ILE A 191 9.37 -1.41 -22.52
C ILE A 191 9.54 0.09 -22.25
N VAL A 192 8.91 0.92 -23.07
CA VAL A 192 8.99 2.39 -22.97
C VAL A 192 7.70 2.94 -22.36
N LEU A 193 7.83 3.81 -21.35
CA LEU A 193 6.71 4.57 -20.80
C LEU A 193 6.94 6.06 -21.07
N GLU A 194 5.96 6.74 -21.65
CA GLU A 194 6.03 8.18 -21.96
C GLU A 194 6.01 9.08 -20.71
N LYS A 195 5.61 8.52 -19.56
CA LYS A 195 5.68 9.17 -18.25
C LYS A 195 5.98 8.11 -17.20
N TYR A 196 6.67 8.51 -16.12
CA TYR A 196 6.87 7.61 -14.99
C TYR A 196 5.53 7.07 -14.48
N THR A 197 5.39 5.75 -14.53
CA THR A 197 4.20 5.01 -14.14
C THR A 197 4.64 3.78 -13.34
N PRO A 198 4.04 3.47 -12.17
CA PRO A 198 4.40 2.26 -11.43
C PRO A 198 4.21 0.99 -12.27
N TRP A 199 5.31 0.34 -12.65
CA TRP A 199 5.29 -0.69 -13.69
C TRP A 199 5.61 -2.11 -13.20
N LYS A 200 6.37 -2.26 -12.10
CA LYS A 200 6.95 -3.55 -11.66
C LYS A 200 5.91 -4.67 -11.61
N ARG A 201 4.82 -4.51 -10.86
CA ARG A 201 3.78 -5.54 -10.72
C ARG A 201 3.18 -5.95 -12.07
N THR A 202 2.86 -4.97 -12.91
CA THR A 202 2.23 -5.22 -14.22
C THR A 202 3.19 -5.87 -15.20
N VAL A 203 4.44 -5.40 -15.30
CA VAL A 203 5.45 -6.00 -16.16
C VAL A 203 5.74 -7.44 -15.76
N HIS A 204 5.84 -7.73 -14.45
CA HIS A 204 6.00 -9.10 -13.97
C HIS A 204 4.80 -10.00 -14.32
N ALA A 205 3.58 -9.46 -14.24
CA ALA A 205 2.38 -10.22 -14.54
C ALA A 205 2.18 -10.48 -16.05
N LEU A 206 2.59 -9.53 -16.90
CA LEU A 206 2.24 -9.54 -18.32
C LEU A 206 3.42 -9.85 -19.25
N SER A 207 4.67 -9.64 -18.82
CA SER A 207 5.85 -9.86 -19.67
C SER A 207 6.91 -10.75 -19.01
N LYS A 208 7.18 -11.87 -19.68
CA LYS A 208 8.29 -12.77 -19.35
C LYS A 208 9.62 -12.34 -19.97
N GLU A 209 9.57 -11.52 -21.01
CA GLU A 209 10.74 -11.15 -21.83
C GLU A 209 11.33 -9.80 -21.43
N ALA A 210 10.56 -8.90 -20.82
CA ALA A 210 11.02 -7.57 -20.43
C ALA A 210 12.26 -7.68 -19.53
N LEU A 211 13.33 -7.01 -19.94
CA LEU A 211 14.61 -6.89 -19.23
C LEU A 211 14.84 -5.45 -18.76
N TYR A 212 14.39 -4.47 -19.54
CA TYR A 212 14.61 -3.06 -19.25
C TYR A 212 13.32 -2.25 -19.43
N MET A 213 13.18 -1.23 -18.60
CA MET A 213 12.17 -0.19 -18.66
C MET A 213 12.85 1.13 -19.00
N VAL A 214 12.29 1.89 -19.95
CA VAL A 214 12.75 3.23 -20.31
C VAL A 214 11.63 4.24 -20.05
N PHE A 215 11.90 5.28 -19.27
CA PHE A 215 10.90 6.28 -18.90
C PHE A 215 11.53 7.62 -18.49
N PRO A 216 10.80 8.75 -18.59
CA PRO A 216 11.30 10.01 -18.09
C PRO A 216 11.20 10.09 -16.56
N SER A 217 12.19 10.74 -15.96
CA SER A 217 12.17 11.20 -14.58
C SER A 217 11.13 12.32 -14.41
N GLN A 218 10.86 12.70 -13.16
CA GLN A 218 10.00 13.86 -12.90
C GLN A 218 10.65 15.21 -13.30
N THR A 219 11.98 15.23 -13.47
CA THR A 219 12.76 16.39 -13.89
C THR A 219 13.03 16.43 -15.40
N GLY A 220 12.53 15.44 -16.14
CA GLY A 220 12.51 15.42 -17.61
C GLY A 220 13.61 14.58 -18.27
N GLU A 221 14.68 14.23 -17.55
CA GLU A 221 15.73 13.35 -18.06
C GLU A 221 15.26 11.91 -18.09
N TRP A 222 15.86 11.09 -18.95
CA TRP A 222 15.41 9.71 -19.15
C TRP A 222 16.18 8.72 -18.31
N ARG A 223 15.51 7.63 -17.95
CA ARG A 223 16.07 6.52 -17.18
C ARG A 223 15.90 5.23 -17.95
N ILE A 224 16.91 4.39 -17.86
CA ILE A 224 16.83 2.96 -18.12
C ILE A 224 16.93 2.24 -16.78
N GLN A 225 15.94 1.41 -16.47
CA GLN A 225 15.89 0.62 -15.25
C GLN A 225 15.72 -0.86 -15.58
N THR A 226 16.43 -1.73 -14.88
CA THR A 226 16.32 -3.18 -15.02
C THR A 226 14.98 -3.69 -14.46
N VAL A 227 14.49 -4.79 -15.03
CA VAL A 227 13.37 -5.55 -14.48
C VAL A 227 13.94 -6.58 -13.49
N PRO A 228 13.53 -6.58 -12.20
CA PRO A 228 14.02 -7.56 -11.24
C PRO A 228 13.52 -8.97 -11.57
N VAL A 229 14.14 -10.00 -10.99
CA VAL A 229 13.69 -11.40 -11.16
C VAL A 229 12.32 -11.63 -10.52
N GLU A 230 12.03 -10.92 -9.43
CA GLU A 230 10.73 -10.88 -8.76
C GLU A 230 10.43 -9.49 -8.16
N PRO A 231 9.14 -9.10 -7.97
CA PRO A 231 8.80 -7.83 -7.34
C PRO A 231 9.38 -7.71 -5.93
N GLY A 232 10.27 -6.74 -5.73
CA GLY A 232 10.92 -6.48 -4.43
C GLY A 232 12.32 -7.08 -4.29
N SER A 233 12.78 -7.90 -5.23
CA SER A 233 14.15 -8.39 -5.27
C SER A 233 15.15 -7.32 -5.73
N PHE A 234 16.41 -7.48 -5.29
CA PHE A 234 17.57 -6.72 -5.75
C PHE A 234 18.34 -7.41 -6.88
N GLU A 235 17.92 -8.63 -7.26
CA GLU A 235 18.48 -9.34 -8.40
C GLU A 235 17.71 -8.98 -9.68
N ASP A 236 18.44 -8.62 -10.72
CA ASP A 236 17.89 -8.23 -12.01
C ASP A 236 17.79 -9.42 -12.97
N ARG A 237 16.76 -9.45 -13.83
CA ARG A 237 16.70 -10.42 -14.95
C ARG A 237 17.93 -10.30 -15.85
N LYS A 238 18.39 -9.06 -16.05
CA LYS A 238 19.65 -8.72 -16.70
C LYS A 238 20.13 -7.37 -16.18
N SER A 239 21.28 -7.34 -15.52
CA SER A 239 21.90 -6.09 -15.07
C SER A 239 22.36 -5.24 -16.26
N LEU A 240 22.59 -3.95 -16.01
CA LEU A 240 23.28 -3.08 -16.96
C LEU A 240 24.76 -3.48 -17.13
N PRO A 241 25.43 -3.07 -18.21
CA PRO A 241 26.85 -3.30 -18.47
C PRO A 241 27.76 -3.09 -17.26
N LYS A 242 28.63 -4.06 -16.98
CA LYS A 242 29.51 -4.02 -15.79
C LYS A 242 30.47 -2.84 -15.82
N GLU A 243 30.90 -2.46 -17.02
CA GLU A 243 31.80 -1.32 -17.23
C GLU A 243 31.18 0.02 -16.83
N TRP A 244 29.84 0.11 -16.72
CA TRP A 244 29.16 1.33 -16.32
C TRP A 244 29.07 1.51 -14.80
N ALA A 245 29.37 0.46 -14.02
CA ALA A 245 29.12 0.43 -12.58
C ALA A 245 29.71 1.66 -11.86
N GLY A 246 28.83 2.49 -11.30
CA GLY A 246 29.21 3.64 -10.48
C GLY A 246 29.78 4.83 -11.27
N LEU A 247 29.78 4.77 -12.61
CA LEU A 247 30.26 5.87 -13.44
C LEU A 247 29.21 6.99 -13.54
N SER A 248 29.71 8.23 -13.66
CA SER A 248 28.89 9.41 -13.86
C SER A 248 29.61 10.47 -14.69
N GLY A 249 28.83 11.34 -15.34
CA GLY A 249 29.32 12.41 -16.21
C GLY A 249 30.33 11.91 -17.23
N LYS A 250 31.46 12.62 -17.36
CA LYS A 250 32.49 12.35 -18.37
C LYS A 250 32.97 10.90 -18.36
N ALA A 251 33.12 10.26 -17.20
CA ALA A 251 33.58 8.87 -17.14
C ALA A 251 32.61 7.90 -17.81
N LEU A 252 31.30 8.11 -17.64
CA LEU A 252 30.27 7.30 -18.31
C LEU A 252 30.18 7.64 -19.80
N VAL A 253 30.28 8.92 -20.15
CA VAL A 253 30.33 9.39 -21.55
C VAL A 253 31.49 8.72 -22.30
N ASP A 254 32.68 8.66 -21.70
CA ASP A 254 33.87 8.10 -22.33
C ASP A 254 33.73 6.58 -22.59
N VAL A 255 33.03 5.83 -21.72
CA VAL A 255 32.77 4.39 -21.89
C VAL A 255 31.61 4.11 -22.85
N THR A 256 30.57 4.95 -22.84
CA THR A 256 29.35 4.71 -23.63
C THR A 256 29.38 5.35 -25.01
N ALA A 257 30.24 6.36 -25.22
CA ALA A 257 30.17 7.28 -26.35
C ALA A 257 28.75 7.89 -26.53
N ILE A 258 28.14 8.29 -25.42
CA ILE A 258 26.84 8.98 -25.36
C ILE A 258 27.06 10.30 -24.62
N ASP A 259 27.01 11.41 -25.35
CA ASP A 259 27.45 12.73 -24.85
C ASP A 259 26.64 13.25 -23.65
N ASP A 260 25.36 12.89 -23.58
CA ASP A 260 24.42 13.29 -22.53
C ASP A 260 24.15 12.16 -21.50
N ALA A 261 25.03 11.16 -21.42
CA ALA A 261 24.97 10.14 -20.37
C ALA A 261 25.28 10.75 -19.00
N MET A 262 24.40 10.53 -18.02
CA MET A 262 24.46 11.21 -16.72
C MET A 262 25.11 10.34 -15.65
N PHE A 263 24.60 9.13 -15.46
CA PHE A 263 25.08 8.21 -14.42
C PHE A 263 24.64 6.77 -14.66
N CYS A 264 25.33 5.83 -14.04
CA CYS A 264 24.87 4.46 -13.82
C CYS A 264 25.14 4.07 -12.36
N HIS A 265 24.13 3.52 -11.69
CA HIS A 265 24.26 3.10 -10.29
C HIS A 265 25.28 1.95 -10.18
N ASN A 266 26.07 1.91 -9.10
CA ASN A 266 27.08 0.86 -8.88
C ASN A 266 26.50 -0.56 -8.86
N GLY A 267 25.26 -0.70 -8.39
CA GLY A 267 24.49 -1.95 -8.43
C GLY A 267 23.88 -2.28 -9.80
N LEU A 268 24.14 -1.51 -10.86
CA LEU A 268 23.77 -1.80 -12.25
C LEU A 268 22.27 -1.96 -12.56
N PHE A 269 21.39 -1.56 -11.64
CA PHE A 269 19.94 -1.66 -11.83
C PHE A 269 19.31 -0.41 -12.50
N ILE A 270 20.04 0.70 -12.59
CA ILE A 270 19.52 1.94 -13.20
C ILE A 270 20.64 2.82 -13.74
N ALA A 271 20.39 3.43 -14.90
CA ALA A 271 21.20 4.49 -15.48
C ALA A 271 20.32 5.59 -16.06
N GLY A 272 20.92 6.74 -16.37
CA GLY A 272 20.21 7.90 -16.90
C GLY A 272 20.98 8.67 -17.95
N ALA A 273 20.22 9.30 -18.86
CA ALA A 273 20.70 10.23 -19.88
C ALA A 273 19.73 11.41 -20.00
N GLU A 274 20.15 12.55 -20.54
CA GLU A 274 19.25 13.71 -20.69
C GLU A 274 18.13 13.43 -21.69
N SER A 275 18.42 12.73 -22.79
CA SER A 275 17.47 12.49 -23.88
C SER A 275 16.92 11.05 -23.95
N PHE A 276 15.71 10.93 -24.50
CA PHE A 276 15.09 9.64 -24.82
C PHE A 276 15.96 8.80 -25.75
N ALA A 277 16.51 9.42 -26.80
CA ALA A 277 17.33 8.75 -27.81
C ALA A 277 18.56 8.10 -27.16
N SER A 278 19.19 8.79 -26.22
CA SER A 278 20.35 8.27 -25.49
C SER A 278 19.98 7.16 -24.52
N ALA A 279 18.88 7.28 -23.78
CA ALA A 279 18.40 6.19 -22.92
C ALA A 279 18.05 4.93 -23.73
N MET A 280 17.47 5.08 -24.93
CA MET A 280 17.22 3.96 -25.85
C MET A 280 18.51 3.36 -26.40
N LYS A 281 19.51 4.19 -26.73
CA LYS A 281 20.84 3.70 -27.13
C LYS A 281 21.50 2.91 -26.00
N MET A 282 21.40 3.37 -24.75
CA MET A 282 21.85 2.61 -23.59
C MET A 282 21.13 1.26 -23.48
N ALA A 283 19.81 1.21 -23.70
CA ALA A 283 19.06 -0.05 -23.70
C ALA A 283 19.52 -1.01 -24.79
N THR A 284 19.78 -0.51 -26.00
CA THR A 284 20.31 -1.33 -27.10
C THR A 284 21.70 -1.88 -26.77
N MET A 285 22.59 -1.07 -26.18
CA MET A 285 23.92 -1.52 -25.75
C MET A 285 23.81 -2.61 -24.67
N ALA A 286 22.99 -2.39 -23.65
CA ALA A 286 22.77 -3.33 -22.56
C ALA A 286 22.19 -4.68 -23.04
N LEU A 287 21.36 -4.67 -24.08
CA LEU A 287 20.85 -5.91 -24.68
C LEU A 287 21.93 -6.74 -25.38
N GLN A 288 22.96 -6.10 -25.95
CA GLN A 288 24.01 -6.74 -26.76
C GLN A 288 25.14 -7.34 -25.92
N GLU A 289 25.32 -6.88 -24.68
CA GLU A 289 26.32 -7.41 -23.76
C GLU A 289 25.83 -8.71 -23.13
N ASP A 290 26.66 -9.75 -23.08
CA ASP A 290 26.28 -11.08 -22.54
C ASP A 290 26.15 -11.10 -21.02
#